data_AF-A0A7S1HXW7-F1
#
_entry.id   AF-A0A7S1HXW7-F1
#
_cell.length_a   1.000
_cell.length_b   1.000
_cell.length_c   1.000
_cell.angle_alpha   90.00
_cell.angle_beta   90.00
_cell.angle_gamma   90.00
#
_symmetry.space_group_name_H-M   'P 1'
#
loop_
_entity.id
_entity.type
_entity.pdbx_description
1 polymer ?
#
loop_
_entity_poly.entity_id
_entity_poly.type
_entity_poly.pdbx_seq_one_letter_code
_entity_poly.pdbx_strand_id
1 'polypeptide(L)'
;AIASSAPNLLNVVKQYREHQGWYDRRELTLTPIPNLNFIAVGSPGVKSLSPRQLRMFHFVPFCTPRTEELPRIFTTVLDTVFATDPRLRRGGGGPPPALLPAAL
;
A
#
# COMPACT_ATOMS: atom_id res chain seq x y z
N ALA A 1 27.48 -11.69 20.36
CA ALA A 1 28.05 -12.14 19.07
C ALA A 1 27.18 -11.60 17.95
N ILE A 2 27.77 -10.71 17.14
CA ILE A 2 27.29 -10.16 15.85
C ILE A 2 25.87 -9.56 15.87
N ALA A 3 25.79 -8.30 16.32
CA ALA A 3 24.72 -7.40 15.91
C ALA A 3 24.80 -7.26 14.38
N SER A 4 23.88 -7.92 13.66
CA SER A 4 23.80 -7.83 12.21
C SER A 4 23.64 -6.37 11.82
N SER A 5 24.60 -5.86 11.06
CA SER A 5 24.83 -4.47 10.65
C SER A 5 23.77 -3.89 9.69
N ALA A 6 22.52 -4.35 9.76
CA ALA A 6 21.44 -3.65 9.08
C ALA A 6 21.16 -2.37 9.87
N PRO A 7 21.11 -1.19 9.23
CA PRO A 7 20.51 -0.04 9.89
C PRO A 7 19.12 -0.49 10.33
N ASN A 8 18.80 -0.32 11.62
CA ASN A 8 17.45 -0.51 12.12
C ASN A 8 16.60 0.55 11.41
N LEU A 9 16.13 0.26 10.18
CA LEU A 9 15.29 1.12 9.34
C LEU A 9 14.11 1.66 10.13
N LEU A 10 13.64 0.86 11.08
CA LEU A 10 12.59 1.21 12.00
C LEU A 10 12.95 2.34 12.97
N ASN A 11 14.21 2.46 13.40
CA ASN A 11 14.68 3.59 14.21
C ASN A 11 14.72 4.88 13.39
N VAL A 12 14.97 4.76 12.09
CA VAL A 12 14.97 5.91 11.19
C VAL A 12 13.54 6.38 10.90
N VAL A 13 12.61 5.45 10.68
CA VAL A 13 11.17 5.77 10.59
C VAL A 13 10.66 6.42 11.88
N LYS A 14 11.11 5.91 13.03
CA LYS A 14 10.82 6.53 14.33
C LYS A 14 11.36 7.95 14.40
N GLN A 15 12.62 8.17 14.02
CA GLN A 15 13.24 9.49 13.99
C GLN A 15 12.45 10.47 13.12
N TYR A 16 12.03 10.05 11.92
CA TYR A 16 11.18 10.88 11.08
C TYR A 16 9.82 11.17 11.72
N ARG A 17 9.18 10.19 12.37
CA ARG A 17 7.90 10.41 13.05
C ARG A 17 8.01 11.38 14.23
N GLU A 18 9.12 11.33 14.98
CA GLU A 18 9.36 12.20 16.14
C GLU A 18 9.82 13.61 15.74
N HIS A 19 10.60 13.75 14.65
CA HIS A 19 11.28 15.01 14.29
C HIS A 19 10.96 15.57 12.89
N GLN A 20 10.11 14.91 12.11
CA GLN A 20 9.76 15.28 10.72
C GLN A 20 10.99 15.47 9.80
N GLY A 21 12.05 14.73 10.08
CA GLY A 21 13.35 14.89 9.44
C GLY A 21 14.37 13.87 9.91
N TRP A 22 15.58 13.99 9.39
CA TRP A 22 16.67 13.04 9.56
C TRP A 22 17.93 13.85 9.78
N TYR A 23 18.79 13.39 10.68
CA TYR A 23 20.11 13.97 10.83
C TYR A 23 21.00 13.47 9.70
N ASP A 24 21.59 14.41 8.95
CA ASP A 24 22.68 14.04 8.05
C ASP A 24 23.88 13.63 8.90
N ARG A 25 24.47 12.47 8.59
CA ARG A 25 25.64 11.96 9.30
C ARG A 25 26.92 12.72 8.95
N ARG A 26 26.95 13.42 7.82
CA ARG A 26 28.11 14.19 7.36
C ARG A 26 28.15 15.57 7.99
N GLU A 27 27.02 16.26 7.95
CA GLU A 27 26.91 17.66 8.39
C GLU A 27 26.36 17.80 9.82
N LEU A 28 25.85 16.72 10.42
CA LEU A 28 25.20 16.71 11.74
C LEU A 28 24.03 17.70 11.86
N THR A 29 23.45 18.08 10.73
CA THR A 29 22.29 18.99 10.63
C THR A 29 20.99 18.20 10.48
N LEU A 30 19.90 18.71 11.06
CA LEU A 30 18.56 18.14 10.88
C LEU A 30 18.02 18.60 9.53
N THR A 31 17.84 17.68 8.60
CA THR A 31 17.19 17.97 7.31
C THR A 31 15.69 17.69 7.43
N PRO A 32 14.82 18.71 7.33
CA PRO A 32 13.38 18.50 7.33
C PRO A 32 12.95 17.85 6.00
N ILE A 33 12.05 16.86 6.07
CA ILE A 33 11.44 16.28 4.86
C ILE A 33 9.94 16.54 4.90
N PRO A 34 9.44 17.51 4.11
CA PRO A 34 8.01 17.78 4.05
C PRO A 34 7.28 16.67 3.29
N ASN A 35 6.02 16.42 3.68
CA ASN A 35 5.04 15.61 2.94
C ASN A 35 5.39 14.13 2.73
N LEU A 36 6.14 13.50 3.65
CA LEU A 36 6.39 12.05 3.58
C LEU A 36 5.44 11.28 4.51
N ASN A 37 4.76 10.28 3.95
CA ASN A 37 3.88 9.35 4.65
C ASN A 37 4.42 7.91 4.54
N PHE A 38 4.29 7.15 5.63
CA PHE A 38 4.68 5.75 5.66
C PHE A 38 3.46 4.83 5.69
N ILE A 39 3.42 3.88 4.75
CA ILE A 39 2.44 2.79 4.71
C ILE A 39 3.22 1.49 4.88
N ALA A 40 2.79 0.66 5.82
CA ALA A 40 3.37 -0.66 6.07
C ALA A 40 2.33 -1.73 5.83
N VAL A 41 2.69 -2.75 5.03
CA VAL A 41 1.89 -3.95 4.84
C VAL A 41 2.58 -5.06 5.62
N GLY A 42 1.88 -5.62 6.60
CA GLY A 42 2.38 -6.72 7.43
C GLY A 42 1.43 -7.90 7.35
N SER A 43 1.99 -9.08 7.11
CA SER A 43 1.27 -10.33 7.38
C SER A 43 1.40 -10.67 8.87
N PRO A 44 0.32 -11.12 9.54
CA PRO A 44 0.42 -11.60 10.91
C PRO A 44 1.43 -12.76 10.97
N GLY A 45 2.55 -12.53 11.67
CA GLY A 45 3.63 -13.52 11.83
C GLY A 45 5.03 -13.03 11.45
N VAL A 46 5.15 -11.89 10.75
CA VAL A 46 6.45 -11.26 10.52
C VAL A 46 6.85 -10.47 11.76
N LYS A 47 8.10 -10.66 12.23
CA LYS A 47 8.78 -10.02 13.39
C LYS A 47 7.95 -9.00 14.18
N SER A 48 7.66 -9.32 15.44
CA SER A 48 6.93 -8.44 16.34
C SER A 48 7.60 -7.07 16.47
N LEU A 49 6.93 -6.02 15.98
CA LEU A 49 7.30 -4.64 16.26
C LEU A 49 7.09 -4.38 17.76
N SER A 50 7.95 -3.55 18.36
CA SER A 50 7.75 -3.16 19.76
C SER A 50 6.46 -2.34 19.92
N PRO A 51 5.79 -2.38 21.09
CA PRO A 51 4.59 -1.58 21.34
C PRO A 51 4.78 -0.08 21.07
N ARG A 52 5.99 0.44 21.32
CA ARG A 52 6.33 1.84 21.03
C ARG A 52 6.32 2.14 19.53
N GLN A 53 6.70 1.19 18.68
CA GLN A 53 6.69 1.35 17.24
C GLN A 53 5.27 1.21 16.66
N LEU A 54 4.46 0.32 17.22
CA LEU A 54 3.06 0.12 16.79
C LEU A 54 2.20 1.38 17.02
N ARG A 55 2.47 2.17 18.07
CA ARG A 55 1.75 3.43 18.36
C ARG A 55 1.84 4.48 17.25
N MET A 56 2.80 4.38 16.34
CA MET A 56 2.99 5.33 15.23
C MET A 56 2.11 5.01 14.01
N PHE A 57 1.38 3.90 14.05
CA PHE A 57 0.56 3.41 12.94
C PHE A 57 -0.91 3.29 13.36
N HIS A 58 -1.79 3.60 12.40
CA HIS A 58 -3.18 3.17 12.46
C HIS A 58 -3.30 1.84 11.73
N PHE A 59 -3.84 0.83 12.42
CA PHE A 59 -4.01 -0.50 11.85
C PHE A 59 -5.36 -0.58 11.14
N VAL A 60 -5.30 -0.91 9.85
CA VAL A 60 -6.49 -1.26 9.07
C VAL A 60 -6.40 -2.75 8.77
N PRO A 61 -7.26 -3.60 9.34
CA PRO A 61 -7.26 -5.01 9.02
C PRO A 61 -7.76 -5.19 7.59
N PHE A 62 -6.93 -5.82 6.75
CA PHE A 62 -7.35 -6.24 5.42
C PHE A 62 -7.94 -7.65 5.51
N CYS A 63 -9.25 -7.75 5.33
CA CYS A 63 -9.93 -9.04 5.25
C CYS A 63 -9.94 -9.52 3.79
N THR A 64 -9.75 -10.82 3.59
CA THR A 64 -9.98 -11.43 2.28
C THR A 64 -11.44 -11.22 1.87
N PRO A 65 -11.73 -10.88 0.60
CA PRO A 65 -13.09 -10.71 0.11
C PRO A 65 -13.88 -12.01 0.33
N ARG A 66 -15.18 -11.87 0.62
CA ARG A 66 -16.03 -13.05 0.83
C ARG A 66 -16.20 -13.81 -0.47
N THR A 67 -16.35 -15.13 -0.40
CA THR A 67 -16.57 -15.98 -1.58
C THR A 67 -17.75 -15.51 -2.44
N GLU A 68 -18.79 -14.95 -1.82
CA GLU A 68 -19.98 -14.40 -2.48
C GLU A 68 -19.69 -13.10 -3.25
N GLU A 69 -18.65 -12.36 -2.87
CA GLU A 69 -18.24 -11.09 -3.50
C GLU A 69 -17.27 -11.34 -4.66
N LEU A 70 -16.55 -12.47 -4.66
CA LEU A 70 -15.60 -12.83 -5.71
C LEU A 70 -16.23 -12.81 -7.12
N PRO A 71 -17.41 -13.40 -7.38
CA PRO A 71 -18.04 -13.33 -8.70
C PRO A 71 -18.28 -11.89 -9.15
N ARG A 72 -18.68 -10.98 -8.26
CA ARG A 72 -18.91 -9.56 -8.58
C ARG A 72 -17.61 -8.84 -8.91
N ILE A 73 -16.55 -9.11 -8.13
CA ILE A 73 -15.22 -8.53 -8.37
C ILE A 73 -14.69 -9.00 -9.73
N PHE A 74 -14.73 -10.30 -10.00
CA PHE A 74 -14.19 -10.86 -11.24
C PHE A 74 -15.03 -10.52 -12.46
N THR A 75 -16.36 -10.46 -12.36
CA THR A 75 -17.22 -9.98 -13.46
C THR A 75 -16.91 -8.54 -13.82
N THR A 76 -16.77 -7.65 -12.84
CA THR A 76 -16.39 -6.24 -13.09
C THR A 76 -15.03 -6.14 -13.82
N VAL A 77 -14.05 -6.95 -13.41
CA VAL A 77 -12.74 -6.99 -14.08
C VAL A 77 -12.86 -7.54 -15.50
N LEU A 78 -13.60 -8.62 -15.70
CA LEU A 78 -13.78 -9.21 -17.03
C LEU A 78 -14.54 -8.26 -17.97
N ASP A 79 -15.59 -7.61 -17.48
CA ASP A 79 -16.40 -6.65 -18.26
C ASP A 79 -15.55 -5.46 -18.68
N THR A 80 -14.69 -4.93 -17.80
CA THR A 80 -13.76 -3.84 -18.15
C THR A 80 -12.73 -4.28 -19.19
N VAL A 81 -12.18 -5.49 -19.07
CA VAL A 81 -11.21 -6.04 -20.04
C VAL A 81 -11.85 -6.28 -21.41
N PHE A 82 -13.03 -6.91 -21.46
CA PHE A 82 -13.76 -7.15 -22.72
C PHE A 82 -14.30 -5.88 -23.35
N ALA A 83 -14.63 -4.86 -22.55
CA ALA A 83 -15.01 -3.56 -23.07
C ALA A 83 -13.84 -2.84 -23.74
N THR A 84 -12.61 -3.02 -23.22
CA THR A 84 -11.40 -2.29 -23.63
C THR A 84 -10.67 -2.95 -24.81
N ASP A 85 -10.60 -4.28 -24.88
CA ASP A 85 -9.93 -4.97 -25.99
C ASP A 85 -10.91 -5.41 -27.10
N PRO A 86 -10.90 -4.76 -28.28
CA PRO A 86 -11.77 -5.10 -29.40
C PRO A 86 -11.48 -6.48 -30.00
N ARG A 87 -10.34 -7.11 -29.70
CA ARG A 87 -10.02 -8.48 -30.18
C ARG A 87 -10.80 -9.55 -29.43
N LEU A 88 -11.14 -9.29 -28.16
CA LEU A 88 -11.92 -10.19 -27.31
C LEU A 88 -13.44 -9.99 -27.47
N ARG A 89 -13.88 -8.94 -28.18
CA ARG A 89 -15.30 -8.64 -28.46
C ARG A 89 -15.99 -9.57 -29.48
N ARG A 90 -15.31 -10.59 -30.01
CA ARG A 90 -15.89 -11.48 -31.02
C ARG A 90 -16.77 -12.54 -30.37
N GLY A 91 -18.03 -12.20 -30.06
CA GLY A 91 -19.01 -13.18 -29.62
C GLY A 91 -20.40 -12.70 -29.18
N GLY A 92 -20.81 -11.46 -29.44
CA GLY A 92 -22.20 -11.04 -29.14
C GLY A 92 -22.41 -9.54 -29.25
N GLY A 93 -23.17 -9.11 -30.25
CA GLY A 93 -23.53 -7.71 -30.46
C GLY A 93 -24.43 -7.19 -29.35
N GLY A 94 -23.86 -6.38 -28.46
CA GLY A 94 -24.60 -5.53 -27.53
C GLY A 94 -23.88 -4.17 -27.43
N PRO A 95 -24.62 -3.05 -27.31
CA PRO A 95 -24.00 -1.74 -27.14
C PRO A 95 -23.19 -1.70 -25.84
N PRO A 96 -22.07 -0.96 -25.80
CA PRO A 96 -21.18 -0.92 -24.64
C PRO A 96 -21.91 -0.38 -23.40
N PRO A 97 -21.65 -0.90 -22.19
CA PRO A 97 -22.06 -0.22 -20.98
C PRO A 97 -21.35 1.14 -20.95
N ALA A 98 -22.14 2.21 -20.82
CA ALA A 98 -21.61 3.55 -20.66
C ALA A 98 -20.75 3.59 -19.39
N LEU A 99 -19.44 3.55 -19.57
CA LEU A 99 -18.48 3.76 -18.51
C LEU A 99 -18.68 5.19 -18.01
N LEU A 100 -19.14 5.30 -16.76
CA LEU A 100 -18.99 6.50 -15.96
C LEU A 100 -17.53 6.99 -16.06
N PRO A 101 -17.28 8.31 -16.15
CA PRO A 101 -15.94 8.82 -16.20
C PRO A 101 -15.21 8.42 -14.93
N ALA A 102 -14.12 7.67 -15.08
CA ALA A 102 -13.19 7.39 -14.00
C ALA A 102 -12.51 8.70 -13.57
N ALA A 103 -12.18 8.79 -12.28
CA ALA A 103 -11.34 9.79 -11.59
C ALA A 103 -12.06 10.98 -10.93
N LEU A 104 -12.38 10.83 -9.64
CA LEU A 104 -11.72 11.53 -8.50
C LEU A 104 -12.25 10.98 -7.17
#